data_AF-A0A7W1B9J6-F1
#
_entry.id   AF-A0A7W1B9J6-F1
#
_cell.length_a   1.000
_cell.length_b   1.000
_cell.length_c   1.000
_cell.angle_alpha   90.00
_cell.angle_beta   90.00
_cell.angle_gamma   90.00
#
_symmetry.space_group_name_H-M   'P 1'
#
loop_
_entity.id
_entity.type
_entity.pdbx_description
1 polymer ?
#
loop_
_entity_poly.entity_id
_entity_poly.type
_entity_poly.pdbx_seq_one_letter_code
_entity_poly.pdbx_strand_id
1 'polypeptide(L)' 'MPRAKSSGHKGPSHIKRGKLPFVAATFAMTVDGKITTRTFSPVDFTSREDKLHLLRMRSLGDAVLMGRSTLIRDNVRLGL' A
#
# COMPACT_ATOMS: atom_id res chain seq x y z
N MET A 1 -29.03 -45.48 21.03
CA MET A 1 -27.76 -44.71 20.97
C MET A 1 -27.80 -43.79 19.75
N PRO A 2 -27.82 -42.45 19.90
CA PRO A 2 -27.76 -41.53 18.77
C PRO A 2 -26.32 -41.27 18.31
N ARG A 3 -26.14 -41.18 17.00
CA ARG A 3 -24.86 -41.00 16.28
C ARG A 3 -24.37 -39.55 16.45
N ALA A 4 -23.13 -39.36 16.89
CA ALA A 4 -22.49 -38.06 17.01
C ALA A 4 -22.43 -37.35 15.63
N LYS A 5 -22.93 -36.11 15.57
CA LYS A 5 -22.81 -35.25 14.38
C LYS A 5 -21.36 -34.78 14.26
N SER A 6 -20.76 -34.99 13.09
CA SER A 6 -19.39 -34.53 12.81
C SER A 6 -19.34 -33.00 12.84
N SER A 7 -18.41 -32.46 13.63
CA SER A 7 -18.05 -31.04 13.63
C SER A 7 -17.32 -30.71 12.34
N GLY A 8 -18.06 -30.20 11.34
CA GLY A 8 -17.47 -29.68 10.12
C GLY A 8 -16.49 -28.55 10.45
N HIS A 9 -15.21 -28.78 10.19
CA HIS A 9 -14.21 -27.73 10.12
C HIS A 9 -14.67 -26.70 9.07
N LYS A 10 -14.99 -25.48 9.50
CA LYS A 10 -15.16 -24.35 8.59
C LYS A 10 -13.80 -24.03 8.00
N GLY A 11 -13.53 -24.54 6.80
CA GLY A 11 -12.40 -24.12 5.97
C GLY A 11 -12.43 -22.60 5.74
N PRO A 12 -11.30 -21.99 5.34
CA PRO A 12 -11.16 -20.55 5.27
C PRO A 12 -12.29 -19.94 4.43
N SER A 13 -12.99 -18.99 5.02
CA SER A 13 -14.10 -18.27 4.39
C SER A 13 -13.63 -17.72 3.05
N HIS A 14 -14.17 -18.26 1.96
CA HIS A 14 -14.02 -17.68 0.64
C HIS A 14 -14.49 -16.22 0.72
N ILE A 15 -13.54 -15.28 0.76
CA ILE A 15 -13.82 -13.87 0.55
C ILE A 15 -14.53 -13.82 -0.80
N LYS A 16 -15.83 -13.50 -0.81
CA LYS A 16 -16.57 -13.30 -2.05
C LYS A 16 -15.78 -12.24 -2.81
N ARG A 17 -15.21 -12.61 -3.97
CA ARG A 17 -14.49 -11.73 -4.90
C ARG A 17 -15.44 -10.71 -5.54
N GLY A 18 -16.22 -10.00 -4.73
CA GLY A 18 -16.95 -8.82 -5.16
C GLY A 18 -15.95 -7.68 -5.34
N LYS A 19 -15.92 -7.10 -6.55
CA LYS A 19 -15.36 -5.80 -6.93
C LYS A 19 -14.32 -5.21 -5.96
N LEU A 20 -13.15 -5.84 -5.83
CA LEU A 20 -12.02 -5.19 -5.18
C LEU A 20 -11.45 -4.14 -6.15
N PRO A 21 -11.00 -2.97 -5.66
CA PRO A 21 -10.35 -1.99 -6.51
C PRO A 21 -9.05 -2.56 -7.09
N PHE A 22 -8.68 -2.13 -8.29
CA PHE A 22 -7.34 -2.33 -8.78
C PHE A 22 -6.36 -1.50 -7.93
N VAL A 23 -5.24 -2.11 -7.51
CA VAL A 23 -4.25 -1.45 -6.65
C VAL A 23 -2.91 -1.44 -7.37
N ALA A 24 -2.37 -0.24 -7.58
CA ALA A 24 -0.99 -0.02 -7.97
C ALA A 24 -0.17 0.42 -6.77
N ALA A 25 1.04 -0.11 -6.62
CA ALA A 25 1.99 0.31 -5.60
C ALA A 25 3.22 0.94 -6.26
N THR A 26 3.57 2.15 -5.82
CA THR A 26 4.70 2.93 -6.37
C THR A 26 5.71 3.16 -5.26
N PHE A 27 6.99 2.87 -5.55
CA PHE A 27 8.09 3.02 -4.62
C PHE A 27 9.21 3.82 -5.26
N ALA A 28 9.76 4.79 -4.53
CA ALA A 28 11.07 5.35 -4.81
C ALA A 28 12.07 4.66 -3.88
N MET A 29 13.15 4.14 -4.44
CA MET A 29 14.15 3.41 -3.69
C MET A 29 15.54 3.59 -4.28
N THR A 30 16.55 3.37 -3.45
CA THR A 30 17.94 3.23 -3.90
C THR A 30 18.13 1.93 -4.70
N VAL A 31 19.26 1.81 -5.40
CA VAL A 31 19.61 0.63 -6.20
C VAL A 31 19.67 -0.65 -5.37
N ASP A 32 20.03 -0.55 -4.09
CA ASP A 32 20.05 -1.66 -3.12
C ASP A 32 18.69 -1.90 -2.42
N GLY A 33 17.62 -1.25 -2.90
CA GLY A 33 16.24 -1.50 -2.48
C GLY A 33 15.84 -0.84 -1.16
N LYS A 34 16.51 0.22 -0.72
CA LYS A 34 16.15 0.96 0.50
C LYS A 34 15.21 2.11 0.16
N ILE A 35 14.16 2.24 0.96
CA ILE A 35 13.17 3.34 0.86
C ILE A 35 13.41 4.46 1.88
N THR A 36 14.34 4.26 2.83
CA THR A 36 14.71 5.24 3.86
C THR A 36 16.09 4.88 4.44
N THR A 37 16.62 5.76 5.30
CA THR A 37 17.89 5.57 6.01
C THR A 37 17.68 4.79 7.31
N ARG A 38 18.77 4.35 7.96
CA ARG A 38 18.74 3.61 9.24
C ARG A 38 18.04 4.38 10.37
N THR A 39 18.04 5.71 10.32
CA THR A 39 17.41 6.58 11.33
C THR A 39 15.97 6.95 10.97
N PHE A 40 15.41 6.39 9.89
CA PHE A 40 14.06 6.71 9.38
C PHE A 40 13.88 8.21 9.14
N SER A 41 14.93 8.87 8.64
CA SER A 41 14.85 10.27 8.25
C SER A 41 13.84 10.41 7.11
N PRO A 42 13.04 11.50 7.09
CA PRO A 42 12.24 11.85 5.92
C PRO A 42 13.12 11.87 4.68
N VAL A 43 12.65 11.27 3.59
CA VAL A 43 13.32 11.26 2.29
C VAL A 43 12.35 11.79 1.24
N ASP A 44 12.87 12.57 0.29
CA ASP A 44 12.13 13.04 -0.88
C ASP A 44 12.70 12.36 -2.14
N PHE A 45 12.06 12.59 -3.29
CA PHE A 45 12.56 12.16 -4.58
C PHE A 45 13.87 12.87 -4.93
N THR A 46 14.83 12.10 -5.47
CA THR A 46 16.12 12.65 -5.91
C THR A 46 15.97 13.54 -7.14
N SER A 47 15.03 13.23 -8.04
CA SER A 47 14.79 13.99 -9.27
C SER A 47 13.40 14.63 -9.30
N ARG A 48 13.29 15.74 -10.05
CA ARG A 48 12.01 16.41 -10.31
C ARG A 48 11.12 15.55 -11.19
N GLU A 49 11.71 14.85 -12.14
CA GLU A 49 11.05 13.96 -13.10
C GLU A 49 10.36 12.80 -12.38
N ASP A 50 11.02 12.18 -11.39
CA ASP A 50 10.41 11.11 -10.58
C ASP A 50 9.23 11.63 -9.77
N LYS A 51 9.34 12.86 -9.23
CA LYS A 51 8.23 13.50 -8.51
C LYS A 51 7.04 13.76 -9.44
N LEU A 52 7.29 14.25 -10.67
CA LEU A 52 6.23 14.42 -11.68
C LEU A 52 5.61 13.08 -12.09
N HIS A 53 6.42 12.03 -12.19
CA HIS A 53 5.93 10.68 -12.48
C HIS A 53 5.02 10.16 -11.37
N LEU A 54 5.37 10.36 -10.10
CA LEU A 54 4.50 10.05 -8.96
C LEU A 54 3.16 10.80 -9.07
N LEU A 55 3.17 12.09 -9.40
CA LEU A 55 1.93 12.87 -9.53
C LEU A 55 1.04 12.36 -10.66
N ARG A 56 1.63 11.99 -11.81
CA ARG A 56 0.89 11.34 -12.91
C ARG A 56 0.29 10.01 -12.46
N MET A 57 1.02 9.19 -11.70
CA MET A 57 0.48 7.93 -11.18
C MET A 57 -0.70 8.17 -10.22
N ARG A 58 -0.61 9.20 -9.36
CA ARG A 58 -1.71 9.60 -8.47
C ARG A 58 -2.93 10.08 -9.25
N SER A 59 -2.76 10.82 -10.34
CA SER A 59 -3.89 11.33 -11.14
C SER A 59 -4.65 10.23 -11.91
N LEU A 60 -4.06 9.05 -12.09
CA LEU A 60 -4.70 7.92 -12.77
C LEU A 60 -5.58 7.06 -11.84
N GLY A 61 -5.42 7.21 -10.52
CA GLY A 61 -6.19 6.46 -9.53
C GLY A 61 -7.33 7.29 -8.95
N ASP A 62 -8.39 6.62 -8.52
CA ASP A 62 -9.51 7.25 -7.81
C ASP A 62 -9.15 7.69 -6.37
N ALA A 63 -8.12 7.07 -5.79
CA ALA A 63 -7.69 7.32 -4.43
C ALA A 63 -6.19 7.04 -4.24
N VAL A 64 -5.59 7.76 -3.29
CA VAL A 64 -4.22 7.52 -2.82
C VAL A 64 -4.25 6.91 -1.42
N LEU A 65 -3.65 5.74 -1.26
CA LEU A 65 -3.49 5.08 0.04
C LEU A 65 -2.08 5.30 0.59
N MET A 66 -1.99 5.63 1.87
CA MET A 66 -0.71 5.76 2.59
C MET A 66 -0.84 5.36 4.06
N GLY A 67 0.27 4.96 4.67
CA GLY A 67 0.32 4.61 6.09
C GLY A 67 0.34 5.84 7.00
N ARG A 68 -0.25 5.71 8.19
CA ARG A 68 -0.25 6.76 9.23
C ARG A 68 1.15 7.28 9.56
N SER A 69 2.13 6.39 9.66
CA SER A 69 3.51 6.77 10.02
C SER A 69 4.14 7.68 8.97
N THR A 70 3.91 7.41 7.69
CA THR A 70 4.35 8.25 6.57
C THR A 70 3.71 9.64 6.64
N LEU A 71 2.41 9.71 6.91
CA LEU A 71 1.71 11.00 7.05
C LEU A 71 2.30 11.87 8.17
N ILE A 72 2.63 11.26 9.32
CA ILE A 72 3.15 11.96 10.49
C ILE A 72 4.63 12.36 10.31
N ARG A 73 5.45 11.46 9.76
CA ARG A 73 6.91 11.63 9.71
C ARG A 73 7.39 12.44 8.51
N ASP A 74 6.73 12.29 7.37
CA ASP A 74 7.26 12.77 6.09
C ASP A 74 6.59 14.07 5.60
N ASN A 75 5.71 14.68 6.42
CA ASN A 75 4.95 15.89 6.10
C ASN A 75 4.36 15.87 4.67
N VAL A 76 3.77 14.73 4.30
CA VAL A 76 3.37 14.46 2.91
C VAL A 76 2.26 15.41 2.48
N ARG A 77 2.48 16.10 1.36
CA ARG A 77 1.44 16.78 0.60
C ARG A 77 1.02 15.90 -0.56
N LEU A 78 -0.28 15.63 -0.69
CA LEU A 78 -0.76 14.74 -1.75
C LEU A 78 -0.65 15.37 -3.15
N GLY A 79 -0.70 16.70 -3.24
CA GLY A 79 -0.38 17.44 -4.46
C GLY A 79 -1.13 16.92 -5.69
N LEU A 80 -2.43 16.70 -5.54
CA LEU A 80 -3.34 16.47 -6.67
C LEU A 80 -3.48 17.73 -7.51
#